data_AF-A0A1H0J1B1-F1
#
_entry.id   AF-A0A1H0J1B1-F1
#
_cell.length_a   1.000
_cell.length_b   1.000
_cell.length_c   1.000
_cell.angle_alpha   90.00
_cell.angle_beta   90.00
_cell.angle_gamma   90.00
#
_symmetry.space_group_name_H-M   'P 1'
#
loop_
_entity.id
_entity.type
_entity.pdbx_description
1 polymer ?
#
loop_
_entity_poly.entity_id
_entity_poly.type
_entity_poly.pdbx_seq_one_letter_code
_entity_poly.pdbx_strand_id
1 'polypeptide(L)'
;MKINPMHSLNAYNRSQETQRSKETQQPQKSDRIEISKAAQEMAKSQEFQAARNERVQELKEQVENDKYQVNSQDVARKMYDFWNS
;
A
#
# COMPACT_ATOMS: atom_id res chain seq x y z
N MET A 1 25.48 -41.52 -48.43
CA MET A 1 24.30 -41.01 -47.68
C MET A 1 24.20 -39.50 -47.89
N LYS A 2 23.10 -38.99 -48.46
CA LYS A 2 22.86 -37.55 -48.65
C LYS A 2 22.26 -36.99 -47.36
N ILE A 3 23.01 -36.13 -46.65
CA ILE A 3 22.54 -35.47 -45.42
C ILE A 3 21.72 -34.25 -45.86
N ASN A 4 20.44 -34.21 -45.46
CA ASN A 4 19.49 -33.19 -45.90
C ASN A 4 19.75 -31.85 -45.15
N PRO A 5 20.11 -30.75 -45.83
CA PRO A 5 20.49 -29.48 -45.19
C PRO A 5 19.31 -28.74 -44.52
N MET A 6 18.07 -29.16 -44.76
CA MET A 6 16.87 -28.55 -44.17
C MET A 6 16.71 -28.84 -42.67
N HIS A 7 17.36 -29.87 -42.13
CA HIS A 7 17.28 -30.15 -40.69
C HIS A 7 18.10 -29.18 -39.84
N SER A 8 19.20 -28.62 -40.34
CA SER A 8 20.04 -27.68 -39.59
C SER A 8 19.38 -26.31 -39.41
N LEU A 9 18.65 -25.82 -40.43
CA LEU A 9 17.89 -24.56 -40.33
C LEU A 9 16.79 -24.63 -39.27
N ASN A 10 16.07 -25.77 -39.19
CA ASN A 10 15.00 -25.96 -38.21
C ASN A 10 15.52 -26.07 -36.77
N ALA A 11 16.73 -26.59 -36.57
CA ALA A 11 17.39 -26.62 -35.27
C ALA A 11 17.79 -25.21 -34.81
N TYR A 12 18.33 -24.39 -35.73
CA TYR A 12 18.73 -23.00 -35.46
C TYR A 12 17.53 -22.09 -35.14
N ASN A 13 16.42 -22.24 -35.85
CA ASN A 13 15.20 -21.48 -35.56
C ASN A 13 14.63 -21.84 -34.17
N ARG A 14 14.66 -23.13 -33.81
CA ARG A 14 14.19 -23.60 -32.49
C ARG A 14 15.09 -23.12 -31.34
N SER A 15 16.41 -23.01 -31.57
CA SER A 15 17.33 -22.45 -30.57
C SER A 15 17.13 -20.94 -30.38
N GLN A 16 16.82 -20.21 -31.45
CA GLN A 16 16.54 -18.77 -31.35
C GLN A 16 15.21 -18.48 -30.67
N GLU A 17 14.19 -19.30 -30.90
CA GLU A 17 12.88 -19.16 -30.25
C GLU A 17 12.94 -19.51 -28.75
N THR A 18 13.77 -20.50 -28.37
CA THR A 18 14.06 -20.82 -26.96
C THR A 18 14.94 -19.79 -26.26
N GLN A 19 15.76 -19.02 -26.99
CA GLN A 19 16.48 -17.87 -26.42
C GLN A 19 15.57 -16.64 -26.25
N ARG A 20 14.75 -16.30 -27.27
CA ARG A 20 13.78 -15.18 -27.19
C ARG A 20 12.75 -15.36 -26.06
N SER A 21 12.28 -16.60 -25.86
CA SER A 21 11.35 -16.91 -24.76
C SER A 21 11.98 -16.83 -23.37
N LYS A 22 13.32 -16.92 -23.25
CA LYS A 22 14.04 -16.70 -21.99
C LYS A 22 14.28 -15.22 -21.70
N GLU A 23 14.46 -14.39 -22.72
CA GLU A 23 14.58 -12.93 -22.56
C GLU A 23 13.26 -12.27 -22.15
N THR A 24 12.11 -12.75 -22.65
CA THR A 24 10.79 -12.21 -22.27
C THR A 24 10.28 -12.67 -20.90
N GLN A 25 10.93 -13.68 -20.29
CA GLN A 25 10.58 -14.20 -18.96
C GLN A 25 11.37 -13.56 -17.82
N GLN A 26 12.31 -12.65 -18.09
CA GLN A 26 12.94 -11.92 -17.01
C GLN A 26 11.94 -10.91 -16.44
N PRO A 27 11.53 -11.04 -15.16
CA PRO A 27 10.66 -10.06 -14.56
C PRO A 27 11.39 -8.72 -14.57
N GLN A 28 10.81 -7.75 -15.29
CA GLN A 28 11.24 -6.36 -15.24
C GLN A 28 11.24 -5.96 -13.76
N LYS A 29 12.43 -5.75 -13.18
CA LYS A 29 12.57 -5.30 -11.80
C LYS A 29 12.00 -3.89 -11.73
N SER A 30 10.75 -3.79 -11.30
CA SER A 30 10.11 -2.52 -10.97
C SER A 30 10.42 -2.21 -9.52
N ASP A 31 10.85 -0.99 -9.26
CA ASP A 31 10.97 -0.50 -7.89
C ASP A 31 9.57 -0.46 -7.27
N ARG A 32 9.44 -1.08 -6.10
CA ARG A 32 8.19 -1.10 -5.32
C ARG A 32 8.45 -0.55 -3.94
N ILE A 33 7.57 0.34 -3.50
CA ILE A 33 7.56 0.85 -2.13
C ILE A 33 6.45 0.11 -1.40
N GLU A 34 6.82 -0.71 -0.41
CA GLU A 34 5.87 -1.44 0.44
C GLU A 34 5.85 -0.82 1.84
N ILE A 35 4.66 -0.76 2.45
CA ILE A 35 4.52 -0.36 3.85
C ILE A 35 5.11 -1.49 4.72
N SER A 36 6.02 -1.13 5.64
CA SER A 36 6.66 -2.12 6.52
C SER A 36 5.65 -2.89 7.38
N LYS A 37 5.95 -4.15 7.70
CA LYS A 37 5.11 -4.98 8.57
C LYS A 37 4.84 -4.32 9.92
N ALA A 38 5.86 -3.69 10.51
CA ALA A 38 5.74 -2.94 11.76
C ALA A 38 4.76 -1.75 11.64
N ALA A 39 4.81 -0.98 10.55
CA ALA A 39 3.87 0.12 10.33
C ALA A 39 2.42 -0.38 10.14
N GLN A 40 2.24 -1.52 9.48
CA GLN A 40 0.92 -2.15 9.36
C GLN A 40 0.38 -2.63 10.71
N GLU A 41 1.23 -3.16 11.58
CA GLU A 41 0.85 -3.57 12.93
C GLU A 41 0.49 -2.37 13.82
N MET A 42 1.26 -1.29 13.76
CA MET A 42 0.94 -0.04 14.46
C MET A 42 -0.39 0.56 14.00
N ALA A 43 -0.71 0.49 12.71
CA ALA A 43 -1.97 0.98 12.16
C ALA A 43 -3.19 0.14 12.59
N LYS A 44 -2.99 -1.11 13.01
CA LYS A 44 -4.06 -2.04 13.44
C LYS A 44 -4.50 -1.82 14.89
N SER A 45 -4.24 -0.66 15.50
CA SER A 45 -4.66 -0.35 16.89
C SER A 45 -6.20 -0.36 17.05
N GLN A 46 -6.78 -1.56 17.20
CA GLN A 46 -8.22 -1.79 17.34
C GLN A 46 -8.78 -1.24 18.65
N GLU A 47 -7.98 -1.22 19.72
CA GLU A 47 -8.40 -0.72 21.04
C GLU A 47 -8.80 0.75 21.01
N PHE A 48 -8.14 1.56 20.17
CA PHE A 48 -8.46 2.98 20.02
C PHE A 48 -9.80 3.23 19.31
N GLN A 49 -10.30 2.26 18.53
CA GLN A 49 -11.51 2.43 17.73
C GLN A 49 -12.77 2.43 18.61
N ALA A 50 -12.84 1.57 19.63
CA ALA A 50 -14.01 1.48 20.52
C ALA A 50 -14.19 2.77 21.33
N ALA A 51 -13.14 3.20 22.04
CA ALA A 51 -13.15 4.45 22.82
C ALA A 51 -13.41 5.69 21.93
N ARG A 52 -12.89 5.69 20.69
CA ARG A 52 -13.16 6.76 19.73
C ARG A 52 -14.63 6.77 19.29
N ASN A 53 -15.23 5.62 19.06
CA ASN A 53 -16.63 5.52 18.65
C ASN A 53 -17.58 6.03 19.74
N GLU A 54 -17.36 5.63 21.00
CA GLU A 54 -18.10 6.13 22.16
C GLU A 54 -17.98 7.65 22.27
N ARG A 55 -16.74 8.17 22.23
CA ARG A 55 -16.51 9.62 22.29
C ARG A 55 -17.19 10.39 21.16
N VAL A 56 -17.24 9.82 19.96
CA VAL A 56 -17.92 10.43 18.80
C VAL A 56 -19.44 10.44 19.02
N GLN A 57 -20.02 9.39 19.58
CA GLN A 57 -21.45 9.34 19.89
C GLN A 57 -21.84 10.42 20.91
N GLU A 58 -21.09 10.53 22.02
CA GLU A 58 -21.32 11.59 23.02
C GLU A 58 -21.26 12.99 22.40
N LEU A 59 -20.28 13.24 21.54
CA LEU A 59 -20.11 14.55 20.89
C LEU A 59 -21.27 14.84 19.94
N LYS A 60 -21.77 13.84 19.20
CA LYS A 60 -22.94 14.00 18.34
C LYS A 60 -24.17 14.40 19.14
N GLU A 61 -24.44 13.72 20.25
CA GLU A 61 -25.56 14.05 21.13
C GLU A 61 -25.44 15.46 21.69
N GLN A 62 -24.23 15.90 22.07
CA GLN A 62 -24.02 17.28 22.55
C GLN A 62 -24.28 18.32 21.47
N VAL A 63 -23.90 18.04 20.22
CA VAL A 63 -24.14 18.93 19.08
C VAL A 63 -25.63 18.97 18.72
N GLU A 64 -26.31 17.83 18.64
CA GLU A 64 -27.74 17.75 18.32
C GLU A 64 -28.62 18.46 19.36
N ASN A 65 -28.19 18.48 20.63
CA ASN A 65 -28.89 19.16 21.71
C ASN A 65 -28.44 20.62 21.95
N ASP A 66 -27.64 21.21 21.04
CA ASP A 66 -27.06 22.56 21.17
C ASP A 66 -26.26 22.80 22.48
N LYS A 67 -25.75 21.72 23.10
CA LYS A 67 -24.95 21.75 24.35
C LYS A 67 -23.45 21.77 24.09
N TYR A 68 -23.02 21.60 22.84
CA TYR A 68 -21.61 21.57 22.51
C TYR A 68 -21.02 22.98 22.51
N GLN A 69 -20.15 23.25 23.48
CA GLN A 69 -19.46 24.53 23.60
C GLN A 69 -18.02 24.42 23.10
N VAL A 70 -17.68 25.22 22.09
CA VAL A 70 -16.31 25.29 21.56
C VAL A 70 -15.43 26.05 22.54
N ASN A 71 -14.42 25.38 23.09
CA ASN A 71 -13.39 26.03 23.90
C ASN A 71 -12.22 26.49 23.01
N SER A 72 -12.16 27.79 22.71
CA SER A 72 -11.11 28.38 21.88
C SER A 72 -9.69 28.19 22.44
N GLN A 73 -9.52 28.14 23.76
CA GLN A 73 -8.21 27.89 24.38
C GLN A 73 -7.74 26.46 24.11
N ASP A 74 -8.65 25.48 24.25
CA ASP A 74 -8.33 24.08 23.96
C ASP A 74 -8.03 23.86 22.47
N VAL A 75 -8.73 24.57 21.57
CA VAL A 75 -8.45 24.54 20.14
C VAL A 75 -7.03 25.05 19.87
N ALA A 76 -6.69 26.24 20.37
CA ALA A 76 -5.37 26.84 20.17
C ALA A 76 -4.24 25.96 20.74
N ARG A 77 -4.44 25.41 21.95
CA ARG A 77 -3.48 24.49 22.57
C ARG A 77 -3.27 23.24 21.71
N LYS A 78 -4.34 22.57 21.29
CA LYS A 78 -4.23 21.35 20.47
C LYS A 78 -3.59 21.61 19.12
N MET A 79 -3.86 22.75 18.50
CA MET A 79 -3.17 23.16 17.29
C MET A 79 -1.67 23.30 17.59
N TYR A 80 -1.31 24.14 18.55
CA TYR A 80 0.09 24.34 18.94
C TYR A 80 0.82 23.02 19.24
N ASP A 81 0.21 22.14 20.03
CA ASP A 81 0.79 20.84 20.39
C ASP A 81 1.03 19.98 19.14
N PHE A 82 0.07 19.89 18.21
CA PHE A 82 0.22 19.08 17.01
C PHE A 82 1.38 19.51 16.11
N TRP A 83 1.66 20.82 16.01
CA TRP A 83 2.72 21.34 15.14
C TRP A 83 4.10 21.44 15.82
N ASN A 84 4.17 21.44 17.15
CA ASN A 84 5.43 21.52 17.89
C ASN A 84 5.86 20.19 18.54
N SER A 85 5.10 19.11 18.33
CA SER A 85 5.43 17.76 18.79
C SER A 85 6.28 16.98 17.79
#